data_AF-A0A1I7UVH3-F1
#
_entry.id   AF-A0A1I7UVH3-F1
#
_cell.length_a   1.000
_cell.length_b   1.000
_cell.length_c   1.000
_cell.angle_alpha   90.00
_cell.angle_beta   90.00
_cell.angle_gamma   90.00
#
_symmetry.space_group_name_H-M   'P 1'
#
loop_
_entity.id
_entity.type
_entity.pdbx_description
1 polymer ?
#
loop_
_entity_poly.entity_id
_entity_poly.type
_entity_poly.pdbx_seq_one_letter_code
_entity_poly.pdbx_strand_id
1 'polypeptide(L)'
;MESVTIVTSILGFVSFDEQLFNSLYSVQISFLGVIFNWTVVIANRQITTSKHSFGILTANQAFGDAIYSTTFLFYVSPMIYL
;
A
#
# COMPACT_ATOMS: atom_id res chain seq x y z
N MET A 1 -8.50 -34.83 22.60
CA MET A 1 -8.76 -34.33 21.23
C MET A 1 -9.43 -32.97 21.25
N GLU A 2 -10.48 -32.74 22.04
CA GLU A 2 -11.13 -31.43 22.19
C GLU A 2 -10.19 -30.27 22.55
N SER A 3 -9.23 -30.50 23.45
CA SER A 3 -8.26 -29.47 23.87
C SER A 3 -7.38 -28.98 22.72
N VAL A 4 -7.05 -29.86 21.76
CA VAL A 4 -6.24 -29.50 20.59
C VAL A 4 -7.09 -28.70 19.60
N THR A 5 -8.34 -29.10 19.39
CA THR A 5 -9.30 -28.39 18.53
C THR A 5 -9.57 -26.97 19.03
N ILE A 6 -9.73 -26.79 20.34
CA ILE A 6 -9.92 -25.46 20.95
C ILE A 6 -8.69 -24.57 20.72
N VAL A 7 -7.49 -25.09 20.95
CA VAL A 7 -6.24 -24.34 20.73
C VAL A 7 -6.07 -23.94 19.27
N THR A 8 -6.35 -24.83 18.31
CA THR A 8 -6.28 -24.49 16.88
C THR A 8 -7.31 -23.45 16.47
N SER A 9 -8.52 -23.49 17.03
CA SER A 9 -9.56 -22.48 16.73
C SER A 9 -9.21 -21.10 17.26
N ILE A 10 -8.61 -21.03 18.46
CA ILE A 10 -8.14 -19.77 19.05
C ILE A 10 -7.00 -19.18 18.22
N LEU A 11 -6.02 -20.00 17.81
CA LEU A 11 -4.93 -19.54 16.95
C LEU A 11 -5.43 -19.03 15.60
N GLY A 12 -6.37 -19.75 14.97
CA GLY A 12 -6.99 -19.31 13.72
C GLY A 12 -7.72 -17.96 13.85
N PHE A 13 -8.42 -17.73 14.97
CA PHE A 13 -9.07 -16.44 15.23
C PHE A 13 -8.08 -15.29 15.41
N VAL A 14 -6.99 -15.51 16.18
CA VAL A 14 -5.94 -14.50 16.37
C VAL A 14 -5.25 -14.14 15.05
N SER A 15 -4.91 -15.14 14.23
CA SER A 15 -4.28 -14.90 12.91
C SER A 15 -5.21 -14.16 11.95
N PHE A 16 -6.52 -14.41 12.01
CA PHE A 16 -7.50 -13.70 11.18
C PHE A 16 -7.60 -12.21 11.56
N ASP A 17 -7.64 -11.89 12.86
CA ASP A 17 -7.70 -10.50 13.35
C ASP A 17 -6.45 -9.71 12.94
N GLU A 18 -5.26 -10.32 13.06
CA GLU A 18 -3.99 -9.73 12.62
C GLU A 18 -3.98 -9.47 11.11
N GLN A 19 -4.48 -10.42 10.31
CA GLN A 19 -4.54 -10.26 8.86
C GLN A 19 -5.52 -9.17 8.42
N LEU A 20 -6.67 -9.05 9.09
CA LEU A 20 -7.63 -7.99 8.85
C LEU A 20 -7.05 -6.62 9.19
N PHE A 21 -6.37 -6.49 10.33
CA PHE A 21 -5.69 -5.27 10.75
C PHE A 21 -4.62 -4.85 9.74
N ASN A 22 -3.76 -5.77 9.33
CA ASN A 22 -2.69 -5.53 8.35
C ASN A 22 -3.25 -5.12 6.98
N SER A 23 -4.36 -5.73 6.55
CA SER A 23 -5.05 -5.38 5.31
C SER A 23 -5.60 -3.95 5.36
N LEU A 24 -6.33 -3.60 6.43
CA LEU A 24 -6.91 -2.26 6.58
C LEU A 24 -5.83 -1.18 6.65
N TYR A 25 -4.76 -1.43 7.39
CA TYR A 25 -3.60 -0.53 7.48
C TYR A 25 -2.93 -0.33 6.11
N SER A 26 -2.74 -1.41 5.36
CA SER A 26 -2.14 -1.37 4.04
C SER A 26 -3.00 -0.61 3.02
N VAL A 27 -4.34 -0.71 3.09
CA VAL A 27 -5.26 0.09 2.26
C VAL A 27 -5.05 1.58 2.50
N GLN A 28 -5.00 1.99 3.76
CA GLN A 28 -4.85 3.40 4.13
C GLN A 28 -3.52 3.98 3.64
N ILE A 29 -2.42 3.25 3.84
CA ILE A 29 -1.09 3.66 3.35
C ILE A 29 -1.06 3.70 1.84
N SER A 30 -1.59 2.67 1.18
CA SER A 30 -1.58 2.60 -0.29
C SER A 30 -2.41 3.74 -0.90
N PHE A 31 -3.55 4.07 -0.30
CA PHE A 31 -4.35 5.22 -0.70
C PHE A 31 -3.60 6.55 -0.59
N LEU A 32 -2.94 6.80 0.54
CA LEU A 32 -2.10 7.99 0.70
C LEU A 32 -0.92 7.99 -0.28
N GLY A 33 -0.32 6.82 -0.50
CA GLY A 33 0.75 6.59 -1.47
C GLY A 33 0.32 6.97 -2.89
N VAL A 34 -0.89 6.57 -3.32
CA VAL A 34 -1.45 6.96 -4.62
C VAL A 34 -1.57 8.49 -4.70
N ILE A 35 -2.22 9.12 -3.72
CA ILE A 35 -2.48 10.57 -3.76
C ILE A 35 -1.17 11.36 -3.81
N PHE A 36 -0.24 11.13 -2.88
CA PHE A 36 0.96 11.96 -2.77
C PHE A 36 1.94 11.71 -3.90
N ASN A 37 2.17 10.46 -4.29
CA ASN A 37 3.13 10.16 -5.34
C ASN A 37 2.66 10.63 -6.72
N TRP A 38 1.37 10.46 -7.06
CA TRP A 38 0.83 11.05 -8.28
C TRP A 38 0.86 12.58 -8.25
N THR A 39 0.63 13.20 -7.09
CA THR A 39 0.76 14.65 -6.93
C THR A 39 2.19 15.11 -7.24
N VAL A 40 3.21 14.43 -6.74
CA VAL A 40 4.63 14.75 -7.03
C VAL A 40 4.93 14.59 -8.52
N VAL A 41 4.47 13.51 -9.15
CA VAL A 41 4.65 13.28 -10.61
C VAL A 41 4.01 14.41 -11.42
N ILE A 42 2.78 14.81 -11.08
CA ILE A 42 2.06 15.90 -11.76
C ILE A 42 2.76 17.24 -11.51
N ALA A 43 3.13 17.54 -10.26
CA ALA A 43 3.80 18.78 -9.89
C ALA A 43 5.15 18.93 -10.61
N ASN A 44 5.95 17.86 -10.71
CA ASN A 44 7.22 17.90 -11.43
C ASN A 44 7.04 18.15 -12.94
N ARG A 45 5.92 17.70 -13.54
CA ARG A 45 5.61 18.01 -14.94
C ARG A 45 5.22 19.48 -15.13
N GLN A 46 4.52 20.08 -14.16
CA GLN A 46 4.00 21.44 -14.24
C GLN A 46 5.04 22.50 -13.85
N ILE A 47 5.88 22.23 -12.85
CA ILE A 47 6.81 23.20 -12.27
C ILE A 47 8.14 23.15 -13.01
N THR A 48 8.44 24.19 -13.79
CA THR A 48 9.67 24.31 -14.58
C THR A 48 10.96 24.31 -13.74
N THR A 49 10.93 24.90 -12.54
CA THR A 49 12.09 24.91 -11.63
C THR A 49 12.44 23.51 -11.11
N SER A 50 11.51 22.55 -11.18
CA SER A 50 11.72 21.16 -10.77
C SER A 50 12.45 20.31 -11.82
N LYS A 51 12.71 20.84 -13.03
CA LYS A 51 13.34 20.10 -14.14
C LYS A 51 14.87 20.00 -14.08
N HIS A 52 15.46 20.23 -12.91
CA HIS A 52 16.85 19.94 -12.64
C HIS A 52 17.02 18.46 -12.26
N SER A 53 18.26 17.93 -12.29
CA SER A 53 18.51 16.48 -12.13
C SER A 53 17.90 15.87 -10.87
N PHE A 54 17.91 16.59 -9.75
CA PHE A 54 17.32 16.11 -8.50
C PHE A 54 15.78 16.05 -8.56
N GLY A 55 15.11 17.08 -9.08
CA GLY A 55 13.65 17.04 -9.23
C GLY A 55 13.17 15.96 -10.21
N ILE A 56 13.92 15.70 -11.30
CA ILE A 56 13.64 14.58 -12.21
C ILE A 56 13.83 13.23 -11.50
N LEU A 57 14.88 13.07 -10.69
CA LEU A 57 15.10 11.85 -9.91
C LEU A 57 13.96 11.60 -8.93
N THR A 58 13.57 12.63 -8.17
CA THR A 58 12.45 12.58 -7.21
C THR A 58 11.14 12.21 -7.92
N ALA A 59 10.89 12.76 -9.11
CA ALA A 59 9.70 12.41 -9.88
C ALA A 59 9.70 10.97 -10.38
N ASN A 60 10.86 10.43 -10.75
CA ASN A 60 10.98 9.01 -11.14
C ASN A 60 10.77 8.08 -9.94
N GLN A 61 11.28 8.43 -8.76
CA GLN A 61 11.04 7.68 -7.53
C GLN A 61 9.55 7.70 -7.17
N ALA A 62 8.95 8.90 -7.14
CA ALA A 62 7.51 9.04 -6.93
C ALA A 62 6.69 8.30 -7.98
N PHE A 63 7.11 8.26 -9.24
CA PHE A 63 6.40 7.48 -10.26
C PHE A 63 6.41 5.97 -9.96
N GLY A 64 7.56 5.42 -9.56
CA GLY A 64 7.67 4.04 -9.10
C GLY A 64 6.75 3.75 -7.91
N ASP A 65 6.78 4.62 -6.90
CA ASP A 65 5.96 4.49 -5.69
C ASP A 65 4.46 4.68 -5.99
N ALA A 66 4.11 5.53 -6.96
CA ALA A 66 2.74 5.70 -7.44
C ALA A 66 2.22 4.41 -8.09
N ILE A 67 3.00 3.77 -8.96
CA ILE A 67 2.62 2.48 -9.57
C ILE A 67 2.48 1.41 -8.50
N TYR A 68 3.46 1.32 -7.59
CA TYR A 68 3.48 0.33 -6.52
C TYR A 68 2.23 0.48 -5.63
N SER A 69 1.98 1.67 -5.11
CA SER A 69 0.82 1.96 -4.25
C SER A 69 -0.52 1.81 -4.99
N THR A 70 -0.59 2.15 -6.28
CA THR A 70 -1.80 1.92 -7.10
C THR A 70 -2.08 0.42 -7.24
N THR A 71 -1.06 -0.37 -7.53
CA THR A 71 -1.18 -1.84 -7.64
C THR A 71 -1.58 -2.45 -6.30
N PHE A 72 -0.98 -1.96 -5.22
CA PHE A 72 -1.28 -2.47 -3.88
C PHE A 72 -2.72 -2.17 -3.46
N LEU A 73 -3.22 -0.97 -3.77
CA LEU A 73 -4.58 -0.55 -3.44
C LEU A 73 -5.65 -1.32 -4.24
N PHE A 74 -5.47 -1.45 -5.56
CA PHE A 74 -6.51 -1.99 -6.45
C PHE A 74 -6.39 -3.47 -6.77
N TYR A 75 -5.21 -4.08 -6.56
CA TYR A 75 -4.99 -5.49 -6.88
C TYR A 75 -4.64 -6.32 -5.63
N VAL A 76 -3.61 -5.91 -4.88
CA VAL A 76 -3.11 -6.73 -3.75
C VAL A 76 -4.08 -6.72 -2.56
N SER A 77 -4.57 -5.54 -2.16
CA SER A 77 -5.48 -5.42 -1.03
C SER A 77 -6.81 -6.17 -1.21
N PRO A 78 -7.54 -6.06 -2.34
CA PRO A 78 -8.78 -6.83 -2.52
C PRO A 78 -8.54 -8.34 -2.62
N MET A 79 -7.36 -8.78 -3.05
CA MET A 79 -6.99 -10.21 -3.03
C MET A 79 -6.88 -10.81 -1.62
N ILE A 80 -6.83 -10.01 -0.55
CA ILE A 80 -6.83 -10.54 0.82
C ILE A 80 -8.21 -11.10 1.21
N TYR A 81 -9.28 -10.68 0.53
CA TYR A 81 -10.65 -11.11 0.81
C TYR A 81 -11.17 -12.19 -0.16
N LEU A 82 -10.36 -12.62 -1.12
CA LEU A 82 -10.64 -13.71 -2.07
C LEU A 82 -9.92 -14.99 -1.65
#